data_AF-A0AAC9W4P2-F1
#
_entry.id   AF-A0AAC9W4P2-F1
#
_cell.length_a   1.000
_cell.length_b   1.000
_cell.length_c   1.000
_cell.angle_alpha   90.00
_cell.angle_beta   90.00
_cell.angle_gamma   90.00
#
_symmetry.space_group_name_H-M   'P 1'
#
loop_
_entity.id
_entity.type
_entity.pdbx_description
1 polymer ?
#
loop_
_entity_poly.entity_id
_entity_poly.type
_entity_poly.pdbx_seq_one_letter_code
_entity_poly.pdbx_strand_id
1 'polypeptide(L)'
;MQHKIQNKLLGFVRVLEIFIAILIAIAIIISALALIPDLWQFIGNYGDSQAFRVFLGYAFNTLIGIEFLKMLIKHSTASVIEVLLFAIARELIVEHTTPFENLMSIISIAILFAIRRFLFVSTFDDGEGGEGMSQGGLMWFKHRFKKHEAPADDSILAVSEGAENILSDDKGENNHENKSSNR
;
A
#
# COMPACT_ATOMS: atom_id res chain seq x y z
N MET A 1 13.44 38.45 -25.72
CA MET A 1 14.57 37.79 -25.04
C MET A 1 14.13 36.86 -23.89
N GLN A 2 13.05 37.18 -23.16
CA GLN A 2 12.51 36.40 -22.03
C GLN A 2 12.26 34.89 -22.34
N HIS A 3 11.69 34.55 -23.51
CA HIS A 3 11.43 33.15 -23.90
C HIS A 3 12.69 32.28 -24.11
N LYS A 4 13.85 32.87 -24.47
CA LYS A 4 15.09 32.10 -24.64
C LYS A 4 15.72 31.69 -23.31
N ILE A 5 15.47 32.46 -22.25
CA ILE A 5 15.99 32.19 -20.90
C ILE A 5 15.12 31.13 -20.22
N GLN A 6 13.80 31.23 -20.35
CA GLN A 6 12.84 30.24 -19.81
C GLN A 6 13.10 28.83 -20.38
N ASN A 7 13.30 28.71 -21.69
CA ASN A 7 13.56 27.39 -22.30
C ASN A 7 14.91 26.79 -21.87
N LYS A 8 15.92 27.64 -21.59
CA LYS A 8 17.20 27.19 -21.04
C LYS A 8 17.09 26.76 -19.58
N LEU A 9 16.34 27.50 -18.76
CA LEU A 9 16.07 27.11 -17.37
C LEU A 9 15.27 25.82 -17.28
N LEU A 10 14.22 25.67 -18.09
CA LEU A 10 13.40 24.46 -18.10
C LEU A 10 14.21 23.22 -18.52
N GLY A 11 15.11 23.38 -19.49
CA GLY A 11 16.05 22.32 -19.87
C GLY A 11 16.99 21.94 -18.72
N PHE A 12 17.53 22.92 -18.00
CA PHE A 12 18.40 22.70 -16.86
C PHE A 12 17.69 22.01 -15.69
N VAL A 13 16.47 22.46 -15.36
CA VAL A 13 15.63 21.86 -14.32
C VAL A 13 15.32 20.40 -14.66
N ARG A 14 15.01 20.08 -15.91
CA ARG A 14 14.77 18.70 -16.36
C ARG A 14 16.00 17.80 -16.17
N VAL A 15 17.20 18.31 -16.44
CA VAL A 15 18.45 17.55 -16.20
C VAL A 15 18.65 17.30 -14.70
N LEU A 16 18.41 18.32 -13.86
CA LEU A 16 18.47 18.17 -12.40
C LEU A 16 17.42 17.19 -11.87
N GLU A 17 16.20 17.20 -12.40
CA GLU A 17 15.12 16.28 -12.02
C GLU A 17 15.51 14.82 -12.28
N ILE A 18 16.05 14.53 -13.47
CA ILE A 18 16.55 13.18 -13.81
C ILE A 18 17.73 12.80 -12.92
N PHE A 19 18.65 13.73 -12.66
CA PHE A 19 19.80 13.49 -11.80
C PHE A 19 19.38 13.14 -10.36
N ILE A 20 18.46 13.91 -9.78
CA ILE A 20 17.94 13.66 -8.43
C ILE A 20 17.19 12.33 -8.38
N ALA A 21 16.37 12.02 -9.39
CA ALA A 21 15.67 10.74 -9.46
C ALA A 21 16.64 9.53 -9.47
N ILE A 22 17.74 9.63 -10.22
CA ILE A 22 18.78 8.60 -10.26
C ILE A 22 19.48 8.46 -8.90
N LEU A 23 19.87 9.58 -8.26
CA LEU A 23 20.50 9.55 -6.94
C LEU A 23 19.60 8.89 -5.90
N ILE A 24 18.32 9.27 -5.86
CA ILE A 24 17.34 8.70 -4.94
C ILE A 24 17.14 7.20 -5.23
N ALA A 25 17.05 6.80 -6.49
CA ALA A 25 16.93 5.40 -6.86
C ALA A 25 18.13 4.56 -6.39
N ILE A 26 19.36 5.05 -6.56
CA ILE A 26 20.56 4.38 -6.07
C ILE A 26 20.53 4.26 -4.53
N ALA A 27 20.17 5.35 -3.84
CA ALA A 27 20.07 5.34 -2.38
C ALA A 27 19.04 4.31 -1.88
N ILE A 28 17.88 4.20 -2.54
CA ILE A 28 16.85 3.21 -2.21
C ILE A 28 17.36 1.79 -2.43
N ILE A 29 18.10 1.53 -3.52
CA ILE A 29 18.67 0.21 -3.78
C ILE A 29 19.68 -0.16 -2.70
N ILE A 30 20.58 0.77 -2.34
CA ILE A 30 21.56 0.55 -1.27
C ILE A 30 20.85 0.27 0.06
N SER A 31 19.85 1.07 0.42
CA SER A 31 19.04 0.86 1.63
C SER A 31 18.33 -0.49 1.63
N ALA A 32 17.75 -0.90 0.50
CA ALA A 32 17.09 -2.20 0.37
C ALA A 32 18.08 -3.38 0.54
N LEU A 33 19.31 -3.25 0.04
CA LEU A 33 20.35 -4.25 0.24
C LEU A 33 20.86 -4.28 1.70
N ALA A 34 20.94 -3.11 2.35
CA ALA A 34 21.36 -3.00 3.74
C ALA A 34 20.40 -3.70 4.73
N LEU A 35 19.15 -3.97 4.35
CA LEU A 35 18.21 -4.73 5.17
C LEU A 35 18.58 -6.21 5.37
N ILE A 36 19.30 -6.80 4.43
CA ILE A 36 19.63 -8.25 4.45
C ILE A 36 20.46 -8.63 5.68
N PRO A 37 21.58 -7.94 6.00
CA PRO A 37 22.33 -8.25 7.22
C PRO A 37 21.55 -7.98 8.51
N ASP A 38 20.73 -6.93 8.57
CA ASP A 38 19.89 -6.63 9.75
C ASP A 38 18.85 -7.73 10.00
N LEU A 39 18.25 -8.26 8.93
CA LEU A 39 17.35 -9.40 9.00
C LEU A 39 18.06 -10.65 9.54
N TRP A 40 19.29 -10.91 9.08
CA TRP A 40 20.09 -12.04 9.56
C TRP A 40 20.45 -11.89 11.04
N GLN A 41 20.77 -10.67 11.47
CA GLN A 41 21.06 -10.37 12.88
C GLN A 41 19.84 -10.52 13.78
N PHE A 42 18.66 -10.13 13.30
CA PHE A 42 17.39 -10.36 14.01
C PHE A 42 17.09 -11.86 14.16
N ILE A 43 17.27 -12.64 13.09
CA ILE A 43 17.15 -14.11 13.13
C ILE A 43 18.16 -14.72 14.10
N GLY A 44 19.40 -14.23 14.15
CA GLY A 44 20.40 -14.74 15.10
C GLY A 44 20.06 -14.47 16.58
N ASN A 45 19.31 -13.40 16.86
CA ASN A 45 18.99 -12.92 18.21
C ASN A 45 17.49 -12.99 18.51
N TYR A 46 16.84 -14.11 18.15
CA TYR A 46 15.41 -14.34 18.39
C TYR A 46 15.03 -13.99 19.85
N GLY A 47 14.15 -13.00 20.01
CA GLY A 47 13.64 -12.55 21.32
C GLY A 47 13.99 -11.10 21.68
N ASP A 48 14.91 -10.46 20.95
CA ASP A 48 15.19 -9.03 21.18
C ASP A 48 14.17 -8.13 20.45
N SER A 49 13.29 -7.52 21.25
CA SER A 49 12.30 -6.55 20.77
C SER A 49 12.94 -5.27 20.20
N GLN A 50 14.19 -4.96 20.52
CA GLN A 50 14.89 -3.80 19.97
C GLN A 50 15.42 -4.09 18.55
N ALA A 51 16.07 -5.23 18.33
CA ALA A 51 16.52 -5.65 17.00
C ALA A 51 15.38 -5.68 15.97
N PHE A 52 14.20 -6.16 16.36
CA PHE A 52 13.01 -6.13 15.50
C PHE A 52 12.58 -4.71 15.11
N ARG A 53 12.57 -3.77 16.07
CA ARG A 53 12.19 -2.37 15.82
C ARG A 53 13.16 -1.66 14.90
N VAL A 54 14.45 -1.89 15.09
CA VAL A 54 15.51 -1.31 14.24
C VAL A 54 15.36 -1.82 12.81
N PHE A 55 15.19 -3.14 12.63
CA PHE A 55 14.91 -3.73 11.32
C PHE A 55 13.66 -3.12 10.65
N LEU A 56 12.55 -3.04 11.38
CA LEU A 56 11.31 -2.45 10.87
C LEU A 56 11.49 -0.97 10.52
N GLY A 57 12.26 -0.21 11.30
CA GLY A 57 12.57 1.19 11.03
C GLY A 57 13.27 1.36 9.68
N TYR A 58 14.32 0.57 9.41
CA TYR A 58 15.01 0.59 8.13
C TYR A 58 14.13 0.11 6.97
N ALA A 59 13.29 -0.90 7.19
CA ALA A 59 12.32 -1.38 6.21
C ALA A 59 11.30 -0.31 5.82
N PHE A 60 10.66 0.32 6.81
CA PHE A 60 9.66 1.36 6.56
C PHE A 60 10.29 2.60 5.92
N ASN A 61 11.49 3.02 6.34
CA ASN A 61 12.21 4.11 5.67
C ASN A 61 12.43 3.82 4.19
N THR A 62 12.84 2.58 3.86
CA THR A 62 13.07 2.16 2.48
C THR A 62 11.77 2.15 1.66
N LEU A 63 10.68 1.65 2.25
CA LEU A 63 9.37 1.63 1.60
C LEU A 63 8.80 3.04 1.35
N ILE A 64 9.00 3.99 2.29
CA ILE A 64 8.64 5.41 2.09
C ILE A 64 9.43 5.95 0.90
N GLY A 65 10.73 5.65 0.83
CA GLY A 65 11.60 6.07 -0.27
C GLY A 65 11.12 5.54 -1.63
N ILE A 66 10.72 4.27 -1.71
CA ILE A 66 10.19 3.65 -2.94
C ILE A 66 8.92 4.36 -3.43
N GLU A 67 7.97 4.61 -2.54
CA GLU A 67 6.75 5.32 -2.92
C GLU A 67 7.02 6.78 -3.27
N PHE A 68 7.93 7.45 -2.57
CA PHE A 68 8.37 8.80 -2.91
C PHE A 68 9.02 8.85 -4.30
N LEU A 69 9.89 7.88 -4.64
CA LEU A 69 10.48 7.77 -5.98
C LEU A 69 9.39 7.60 -7.05
N LYS A 70 8.36 6.81 -6.78
CA LYS A 70 7.22 6.61 -7.68
C LYS A 70 6.43 7.90 -7.90
N MET A 71 6.31 8.74 -6.88
CA MET A 71 5.70 10.07 -6.98
C MET A 71 6.51 11.02 -7.85
N LEU A 72 7.84 11.00 -7.73
CA LEU A 72 8.72 11.82 -8.56
C LEU A 72 8.64 11.42 -10.04
N ILE A 73 8.57 10.12 -10.34
CA ILE A 73 8.55 9.62 -11.73
C ILE A 73 7.20 9.88 -12.42
N LYS A 74 6.08 9.68 -11.71
CA LYS A 74 4.75 9.77 -12.34
C LYS A 74 4.13 11.17 -12.33
N HIS A 75 4.76 12.17 -11.69
CA HIS A 75 4.18 13.52 -11.47
C HIS A 75 2.74 13.49 -10.94
N SER A 76 2.34 12.39 -10.29
CA SER A 76 0.98 12.19 -9.79
C SER A 76 0.97 12.37 -8.28
N THR A 77 0.56 13.56 -7.87
CA THR A 77 0.30 13.95 -6.48
C THR A 77 -0.86 13.18 -5.85
N ALA A 78 -1.60 12.37 -6.61
CA ALA A 78 -2.73 11.57 -6.13
C ALA A 78 -2.32 10.51 -5.07
N SER A 79 -1.08 10.00 -5.12
CA SER A 79 -0.58 9.02 -4.15
C SER A 79 0.04 9.64 -2.89
N VAL A 80 0.18 10.97 -2.80
CA VAL A 80 0.85 11.63 -1.65
C VAL A 80 0.21 11.23 -0.31
N ILE A 81 -1.11 11.04 -0.31
CA ILE A 81 -1.84 10.58 0.89
C ILE A 81 -1.39 9.18 1.31
N GLU A 82 -1.14 8.25 0.39
CA GLU A 82 -0.68 6.89 0.70
C GLU A 82 0.69 6.91 1.40
N VAL A 83 1.62 7.76 0.94
CA VAL A 83 2.92 7.92 1.58
C VAL A 83 2.83 8.61 2.92
N LEU A 84 1.98 9.62 3.06
CA LEU A 84 1.80 10.30 4.35
C LEU A 84 1.16 9.37 5.38
N LEU A 85 0.19 8.53 4.98
CA LEU A 85 -0.37 7.49 5.84
C LEU A 85 0.69 6.47 6.26
N PHE A 86 1.55 6.06 5.32
CA PHE A 86 2.63 5.12 5.60
C PHE A 86 3.71 5.71 6.53
N ALA A 87 4.02 7.01 6.39
CA ALA A 87 4.92 7.73 7.28
C ALA A 87 4.38 7.81 8.72
N ILE A 88 3.08 8.06 8.89
CA ILE A 88 2.43 8.08 10.21
C ILE A 88 2.40 6.67 10.83
N ALA A 89 2.06 5.65 10.04
CA ALA A 89 1.96 4.27 10.53
C ALA A 89 3.30 3.75 11.06
N ARG A 90 4.41 4.07 10.37
CA ARG A 90 5.78 3.79 10.81
C ARG A 90 6.10 4.41 12.17
N GLU A 91 5.76 5.69 12.36
CA GLU A 91 6.06 6.41 13.61
C GLU A 91 5.37 5.73 14.81
N LEU A 92 4.14 5.26 14.60
CA LEU A 92 3.37 4.52 15.62
C LEU A 92 3.96 3.15 15.99
N ILE A 93 4.67 2.49 15.07
CA ILE A 93 5.20 1.13 15.28
C ILE A 93 6.62 1.17 15.86
N VAL A 94 7.44 2.15 15.43
CA VAL A 94 8.88 2.16 15.69
C VAL A 94 9.24 2.92 16.97
N GLU A 95 8.52 3.99 17.32
CA GLU A 95 8.87 4.81 18.49
C GLU A 95 8.23 4.35 19.81
N HIS A 96 9.01 4.46 20.90
CA HIS A 96 8.57 4.31 22.30
C HIS A 96 8.19 5.67 22.91
N THR A 97 7.68 6.59 22.11
CA THR A 97 7.12 7.84 22.61
C THR A 97 5.87 7.53 23.43
N THR A 98 5.60 8.36 24.43
CA THR A 98 4.38 8.18 25.21
C THR A 98 3.18 8.28 24.27
N PRO A 99 2.09 7.51 24.49
CA PRO A 99 0.91 7.55 23.62
C PRO A 99 0.38 8.96 23.34
N PHE A 100 0.64 9.89 24.26
CA PHE A 100 0.32 11.31 24.15
C PHE A 100 1.17 12.08 23.11
N GLU A 101 2.48 11.83 23.05
CA GLU A 101 3.36 12.46 22.05
C GLU A 101 3.00 12.01 20.63
N ASN A 102 2.72 10.72 20.44
CA ASN A 102 2.23 10.20 19.17
C ASN A 102 0.89 10.83 18.77
N LEU A 103 -0.02 11.04 19.73
CA LEU A 103 -1.28 11.72 19.48
C LEU A 103 -1.06 13.17 19.02
N MET A 104 -0.15 13.90 19.66
CA MET A 104 0.19 15.27 19.29
C MET A 104 0.81 15.37 17.89
N SER A 105 1.68 14.43 17.51
CA SER A 105 2.25 14.35 16.16
C SER A 105 1.16 14.09 15.11
N ILE A 106 0.22 13.18 15.39
CA ILE A 106 -0.92 12.90 14.50
C ILE A 106 -1.82 14.12 14.36
N ILE A 107 -2.18 14.80 15.48
CA ILE A 107 -2.99 16.01 15.47
C ILE A 107 -2.30 17.11 14.65
N SER A 108 -0.98 17.27 14.82
CA SER A 108 -0.19 18.26 14.08
C SER A 108 -0.25 18.01 12.56
N ILE A 109 -0.08 16.76 12.12
CA ILE A 109 -0.19 16.39 10.71
C ILE A 109 -1.64 16.55 10.20
N ALA A 110 -2.65 16.21 11.02
CA ALA A 110 -4.04 16.40 10.68
C ALA A 110 -4.41 17.88 10.48
N ILE A 111 -3.87 18.77 11.32
CA ILE A 111 -4.04 20.22 11.19
C ILE A 111 -3.35 20.73 9.91
N LEU A 112 -2.12 20.29 9.61
CA LEU A 112 -1.44 20.65 8.36
C LEU A 112 -2.25 20.22 7.12
N PHE A 113 -2.83 19.02 7.16
CA PHE A 113 -3.73 18.54 6.11
C PHE A 113 -5.03 19.34 6.03
N ALA A 114 -5.62 19.72 7.17
CA ALA A 114 -6.83 20.54 7.23
C ALA A 114 -6.58 21.94 6.66
N ILE A 115 -5.46 22.58 7.04
CA ILE A 115 -5.03 23.87 6.46
C ILE A 115 -4.85 23.70 4.96
N ARG A 116 -4.10 22.70 4.50
CA ARG A 116 -3.92 22.43 3.07
C ARG A 116 -5.27 22.24 2.36
N ARG A 117 -6.18 21.45 2.93
CA ARG A 117 -7.52 21.18 2.39
C ARG A 117 -8.36 22.44 2.29
N PHE A 118 -8.30 23.32 3.29
CA PHE A 118 -9.18 24.48 3.40
C PHE A 118 -8.64 25.70 2.65
N LEU A 119 -7.31 25.88 2.58
CA LEU A 119 -6.66 26.98 1.88
C LEU A 119 -6.50 26.73 0.38
N PHE A 120 -6.24 25.48 -0.05
CA PHE A 120 -6.11 25.16 -1.49
C PHE A 120 -7.46 24.95 -2.20
N VAL A 121 -8.58 24.85 -1.48
CA VAL A 121 -9.92 24.90 -2.10
C VAL A 121 -10.25 26.30 -2.62
N SER A 122 -9.60 27.36 -2.11
CA SER A 122 -9.87 28.75 -2.49
C SER A 122 -8.93 29.34 -3.56
N THR A 123 -8.06 28.54 -4.19
CA THR A 123 -7.10 29.02 -5.21
C THR A 123 -7.22 28.30 -6.56
N PHE A 124 -8.24 27.45 -6.74
CA PHE A 124 -8.55 26.81 -8.02
C PHE A 124 -9.95 27.16 -8.57
N ASP A 125 -10.54 28.27 -8.12
CA ASP A 125 -11.81 28.76 -8.65
C ASP A 125 -11.63 30.09 -9.40
N ASP A 126 -10.74 30.08 -10.40
CA ASP A 126 -10.75 31.07 -11.47
C ASP A 126 -10.49 30.35 -12.79
N GLY A 127 -11.57 29.80 -13.35
CA GLY A 127 -11.64 29.36 -14.75
C GLY A 127 -11.36 27.88 -14.99
N GLU A 128 -12.44 27.17 -15.35
CA GLU A 128 -12.50 25.80 -15.87
C GLU A 128 -12.50 24.66 -14.82
N GLY A 129 -13.72 24.27 -14.43
CA GLY A 129 -14.05 22.87 -14.17
C GLY A 129 -13.43 22.27 -12.92
N GLY A 130 -13.46 23.00 -11.82
CA GLY A 130 -13.11 22.50 -10.50
C GLY A 130 -14.07 21.40 -10.02
N GLU A 131 -13.80 20.15 -10.38
CA GLU A 131 -14.26 19.01 -9.60
C GLU A 131 -13.51 19.01 -8.26
N GLY A 132 -14.08 19.76 -7.32
CA GLY A 132 -13.77 19.64 -5.91
C GLY A 132 -13.79 18.17 -5.56
N MET A 133 -12.75 17.72 -4.85
CA MET A 133 -12.58 16.37 -4.36
C MET A 133 -13.79 15.96 -3.50
N SER A 134 -14.81 15.46 -4.22
CA SER A 134 -16.17 15.14 -3.82
C SER A 134 -16.42 13.73 -4.36
N GLN A 135 -16.52 12.78 -3.43
CA GLN A 135 -16.90 11.37 -3.65
C GLN A 135 -15.97 10.49 -4.51
N GLY A 136 -15.27 11.00 -5.53
CA GLY A 136 -14.41 10.20 -6.42
C GLY A 136 -13.19 9.58 -5.73
N GLY A 137 -12.57 10.31 -4.79
CA GLY A 137 -11.43 9.81 -4.02
C GLY A 137 -11.79 8.64 -3.10
N LEU A 138 -12.99 8.66 -2.51
CA LEU A 138 -13.50 7.57 -1.67
C LEU A 138 -13.91 6.35 -2.51
N MET A 139 -14.43 6.59 -3.72
CA MET A 139 -14.78 5.54 -4.69
C MET A 139 -13.53 4.85 -5.27
N TRP A 140 -12.48 5.60 -5.60
CA TRP A 140 -11.17 5.08 -5.97
C TRP A 140 -10.53 4.28 -4.83
N PHE A 141 -10.58 4.79 -3.60
CA PHE A 141 -10.05 4.09 -2.41
C PHE A 141 -10.73 2.74 -2.22
N LYS A 142 -12.06 2.70 -2.37
CA LYS A 142 -12.86 1.46 -2.31
C LYS A 142 -12.50 0.49 -3.43
N HIS A 143 -12.22 0.99 -4.64
CA HIS A 143 -11.81 0.15 -5.78
C HIS A 143 -10.37 -0.41 -5.59
N ARG A 144 -9.47 0.39 -5.00
CA ARG A 144 -8.09 -0.01 -4.70
C ARG A 144 -8.02 -1.12 -3.65
N PHE A 145 -8.84 -1.03 -2.60
CA PHE A 145 -8.90 -2.05 -1.55
C PHE A 145 -9.66 -3.31 -1.96
N LYS A 146 -10.71 -3.17 -2.78
CA LYS A 146 -11.47 -4.33 -3.28
C LYS A 146 -10.63 -5.26 -4.16
N LYS A 147 -9.51 -4.78 -4.73
CA LYS A 147 -8.62 -5.62 -5.55
C LYS A 147 -7.75 -6.59 -4.73
N HIS A 148 -7.69 -6.44 -3.40
CA HIS A 148 -6.93 -7.32 -2.50
C HIS A 148 -7.80 -8.36 -1.77
N GLU A 149 -9.13 -8.30 -1.92
CA GLU A 149 -10.00 -9.38 -1.48
C GLU A 149 -10.08 -10.41 -2.63
N ALA A 150 -9.23 -11.44 -2.53
CA ALA A 150 -9.30 -12.60 -3.41
C ALA A 150 -10.74 -13.14 -3.42
N PRO A 151 -11.28 -13.56 -4.58
CA PRO A 151 -12.58 -14.20 -4.60
C PRO A 151 -12.54 -15.40 -3.66
N ALA A 152 -13.50 -15.45 -2.74
CA ALA A 152 -13.78 -16.67 -2.01
C ALA A 152 -13.90 -17.79 -3.05
N ASP A 153 -13.09 -18.80 -2.84
CA ASP A 153 -12.92 -19.97 -3.65
C ASP A 153 -14.27 -20.69 -3.88
N ASP A 154 -14.94 -20.37 -4.99
CA ASP A 154 -16.09 -21.11 -5.51
C ASP A 154 -15.69 -22.52 -6.01
N SER A 155 -14.39 -22.78 -6.14
CA SER A 155 -13.86 -24.11 -6.49
C SER A 155 -14.00 -25.14 -5.35
N ILE A 156 -14.09 -24.72 -4.08
CA ILE A 156 -14.32 -25.61 -2.93
C ILE A 156 -15.80 -26.00 -2.82
N LEU A 157 -16.73 -25.13 -3.24
CA LEU A 157 -18.16 -25.48 -3.31
C LEU A 157 -18.45 -26.48 -4.45
N ALA A 158 -17.79 -26.35 -5.60
CA ALA A 158 -17.93 -27.31 -6.70
C ALA A 158 -17.37 -28.71 -6.35
N VAL A 159 -16.31 -28.78 -5.52
CA VAL A 159 -15.76 -30.06 -5.02
C VAL A 159 -16.69 -30.68 -3.97
N SER A 160 -17.37 -29.86 -3.15
CA SER A 160 -18.33 -30.35 -2.15
C SER A 160 -19.61 -30.90 -2.79
N GLU A 161 -20.19 -30.22 -3.78
CA GLU A 161 -21.37 -30.71 -4.51
C GLU A 161 -21.06 -31.96 -5.35
N GLY A 162 -19.85 -32.02 -5.94
CA GLY A 162 -19.39 -33.22 -6.65
C GLY A 162 -19.24 -34.44 -5.73
N ALA A 163 -18.84 -34.26 -4.48
CA ALA A 163 -18.71 -35.34 -3.50
C ALA A 163 -20.09 -35.83 -2.98
N GLU A 164 -21.06 -34.94 -2.80
CA GLU A 164 -22.42 -35.31 -2.37
C GLU A 164 -23.18 -36.12 -3.45
N ASN A 165 -22.95 -35.82 -4.73
CA ASN A 165 -23.62 -36.54 -5.81
C ASN A 165 -23.03 -37.95 -6.05
N ILE A 166 -21.74 -38.16 -5.77
CA ILE A 166 -21.09 -39.48 -5.84
C ILE A 166 -21.52 -40.37 -4.67
N LEU A 167 -21.74 -39.81 -3.47
CA LEU A 167 -22.20 -40.58 -2.31
C LEU A 167 -23.70 -40.95 -2.39
N SER A 168 -24.47 -40.25 -3.23
CA SER A 168 -25.90 -40.50 -3.42
C SER A 168 -26.19 -41.63 -4.40
N ASP A 169 -25.27 -41.95 -5.33
CA ASP A 169 -25.46 -42.99 -6.34
C ASP A 169 -25.22 -44.42 -5.79
N ASP A 170 -24.34 -44.59 -4.79
CA ASP A 170 -24.02 -45.91 -4.20
C ASP A 170 -25.15 -46.47 -3.30
N LYS A 171 -26.12 -45.64 -2.89
CA LYS A 171 -27.26 -46.08 -2.07
C LYS A 171 -28.47 -46.57 -2.87
N GLY A 172 -28.46 -46.43 -4.20
CA GLY A 172 -29.56 -46.83 -5.08
C GLY A 172 -29.54 -48.30 -5.51
N GLU A 173 -28.37 -48.97 -5.48
CA GLU A 173 -28.16 -50.25 -6.18
C GLU A 173 -28.20 -51.51 -5.27
N ASN A 174 -28.60 -51.39 -4.00
CA ASN A 174 -28.61 -52.54 -3.07
C ASN A 174 -29.99 -53.08 -2.68
N ASN A 175 -31.07 -52.66 -3.35
CA ASN A 175 -32.43 -53.07 -2.95
C ASN A 175 -33.14 -54.02 -3.95
N HIS A 176 -32.43 -54.56 -4.94
CA HIS A 176 -33.02 -55.51 -5.90
C HIS A 176 -32.52 -56.96 -5.80
N GLU A 177 -31.54 -57.27 -4.94
CA GLU A 177 -30.94 -58.61 -4.90
C GLU A 177 -31.39 -59.54 -3.75
N ASN A 178 -32.34 -59.12 -2.90
CA ASN A 178 -32.84 -59.98 -1.82
C ASN A 178 -34.27 -60.49 -2.04
N LYS A 179 -34.50 -61.16 -3.19
CA LYS A 179 -35.76 -61.89 -3.42
C LYS A 179 -35.61 -63.28 -4.06
N SER A 180 -34.39 -63.81 -4.15
CA SER A 180 -34.10 -65.08 -4.84
C SER A 180 -33.40 -66.13 -3.99
N SER A 181 -33.41 -66.03 -2.66
CA SER A 181 -32.88 -67.11 -1.81
C SER A 181 -33.64 -67.25 -0.50
N ASN A 182 -34.87 -67.77 -0.58
CA ASN A 182 -35.40 -68.57 0.51
C ASN A 182 -36.28 -69.68 -0.08
N ARG A 183 -35.61 -70.80 -0.37
CA ARG A 183 -36.20 -72.12 -0.60
C ARG A 183 -35.72 -73.01 0.53
#